data_AF-A0A1V6AAW5-F1
#
_entry.id   AF-A0A1V6AAW5-F1
#
_cell.length_a   1.000
_cell.length_b   1.000
_cell.length_c   1.000
_cell.angle_alpha   90.00
_cell.angle_beta   90.00
_cell.angle_gamma   90.00
#
_symmetry.space_group_name_H-M   'P 1'
#
loop_
_entity.id
_entity.type
_entity.pdbx_description
1 polymer ?
#
loop_
_entity_poly.entity_id
_entity_poly.type
_entity_poly.pdbx_seq_one_letter_code
_entity_poly.pdbx_strand_id
1 'polypeptide(L)'
;MTKKGAIKLESLLPITAALIIAVALFGCFRFYTLKLNPVSDVLDINSKYTDILLEMRADTLLTAKAIVGENNVTLLNAKKENIASYAITDGKLIRTDHSKKSEKILIDKLKNGAFWTNANLPNLLTVRLLPADPAEIPFFTSFALRGYKHE
;
A
#
# COMPACT_ATOMS: atom_id res chain seq x y z
N MET A 1 49.41 46.33 20.91
CA MET A 1 49.02 45.59 19.70
C MET A 1 50.18 44.71 19.29
N THR A 2 50.00 43.37 19.24
CA THR A 2 50.80 42.33 18.51
C THR A 2 50.65 41.00 19.28
N LYS A 3 50.39 39.81 18.73
CA LYS A 3 50.11 39.26 17.40
C LYS A 3 49.16 38.07 17.66
N LYS A 4 47.96 38.08 17.08
CA LYS A 4 47.13 36.87 16.94
C LYS A 4 47.63 36.11 15.70
N GLY A 5 47.88 34.80 15.81
CA GLY A 5 48.26 33.93 14.69
C GLY A 5 49.58 33.18 14.96
N ALA A 6 49.74 31.89 14.69
CA ALA A 6 48.97 30.97 13.88
C ALA A 6 49.03 29.57 14.53
N ILE A 7 47.91 28.85 14.55
CA ILE A 7 47.90 27.42 14.87
C ILE A 7 48.76 26.74 13.80
N LYS A 8 49.84 26.05 14.20
CA LYS A 8 50.75 25.40 13.25
C LYS A 8 49.97 24.37 12.43
N LEU A 9 50.15 24.35 11.12
CA LEU A 9 49.47 23.42 10.19
C LEU A 9 49.63 21.96 10.65
N GLU A 10 50.78 21.64 11.25
CA GLU A 10 51.11 20.33 11.84
C GLU A 10 50.19 19.91 12.99
N SER A 11 49.68 20.87 13.78
CA SER A 11 48.70 20.60 14.85
C SER A 11 47.26 20.48 14.33
N LEU A 12 46.98 20.99 13.14
CA LEU A 12 45.66 20.92 12.51
C LEU A 12 45.43 19.56 11.83
N LEU A 13 46.49 19.01 11.23
CA LEU A 13 46.46 17.75 10.49
C LEU A 13 45.90 16.56 11.31
N PRO A 14 46.38 16.25 12.54
CA PRO A 14 45.85 15.14 13.32
C PRO A 14 44.41 15.37 13.77
N ILE A 15 44.02 16.63 14.02
CA ILE A 15 42.65 16.99 14.40
C ILE A 15 41.70 16.74 13.22
N THR A 16 42.08 17.16 12.02
CA THR A 16 41.27 16.90 10.81
C THR A 16 41.18 15.42 10.48
N ALA A 17 42.27 14.66 10.64
CA ALA A 17 42.25 13.21 10.43
C ALA A 17 41.33 12.51 11.45
N ALA A 18 41.42 12.87 12.73
CA ALA A 18 40.53 12.34 13.76
C ALA A 18 39.06 12.68 13.47
N LEU A 19 38.77 13.89 12.98
CA LEU A 19 37.42 14.30 12.61
C LEU A 19 36.88 13.48 11.42
N ILE A 20 37.69 13.25 10.38
CA ILE A 20 37.31 12.43 9.22
C ILE A 20 37.02 10.99 9.65
N ILE A 21 37.87 10.42 10.50
CA ILE A 21 37.68 9.07 11.03
C ILE A 21 36.40 9.00 11.88
N ALA A 22 36.14 10.00 12.73
CA ALA A 22 34.92 10.06 13.53
C ALA A 22 33.66 10.16 12.67
N VAL A 23 33.68 10.97 11.61
CA VAL A 23 32.57 11.09 10.65
C VAL A 23 32.34 9.79 9.89
N ALA A 24 33.42 9.13 9.45
CA ALA A 24 33.33 7.84 8.77
C ALA A 24 32.76 6.75 9.69
N LEU A 25 33.23 6.66 10.94
CA LEU A 25 32.71 5.72 11.93
C LEU A 25 31.25 6.01 12.30
N PHE A 26 30.88 7.29 12.43
CA PHE A 26 29.49 7.68 12.64
C PHE A 26 28.61 7.33 11.43
N GLY A 27 29.12 7.51 10.21
CA GLY A 27 28.46 7.07 8.97
C GLY A 27 28.24 5.56 8.95
N CYS A 28 29.27 4.77 9.28
CA CYS A 28 29.17 3.31 9.41
C CYS A 28 28.19 2.90 10.52
N PHE A 29 28.20 3.57 11.67
CA PHE A 29 27.27 3.32 12.77
C PHE A 29 25.82 3.66 12.37
N ARG A 30 25.59 4.78 11.70
CA ARG A 30 24.27 5.15 11.16
C ARG A 30 23.82 4.15 10.10
N PHE A 31 24.71 3.72 9.22
CA PHE A 31 24.40 2.70 8.22
C PHE A 31 24.10 1.33 8.85
N TYR A 32 24.85 0.93 9.87
CA TYR A 32 24.63 -0.31 10.62
C TYR A 32 23.31 -0.29 11.40
N THR A 33 23.01 0.82 12.08
CA THR A 33 21.73 1.02 12.79
C THR A 33 20.55 1.13 11.84
N LEU A 34 20.72 1.71 10.64
CA LEU A 34 19.72 1.71 9.57
C LEU A 34 19.53 0.31 8.95
N LYS A 35 20.55 -0.55 8.94
CA LYS A 35 20.39 -1.97 8.53
C LYS A 35 19.70 -2.81 9.60
N LEU A 36 19.88 -2.48 10.89
CA LEU A 36 19.22 -3.14 12.02
C LEU A 36 17.76 -2.71 12.22
N ASN A 37 17.40 -1.53 11.71
CA ASN A 37 16.02 -1.17 11.43
C ASN A 37 15.78 -1.35 9.92
N PRO A 38 15.68 -2.60 9.42
CA PRO A 38 15.17 -2.75 8.06
C PRO A 38 13.85 -2.00 8.05
N VAL A 39 13.71 -1.06 7.12
CA VAL A 39 12.47 -0.34 6.87
C VAL A 39 11.40 -1.41 6.62
N SER A 40 10.72 -1.85 7.69
CA SER A 40 9.73 -2.93 7.61
C SER A 40 8.54 -2.48 6.78
N ASP A 41 8.35 -1.18 6.62
CA ASP A 41 7.27 -0.58 5.85
C ASP A 41 7.32 -0.96 4.36
N VAL A 42 8.51 -1.18 3.76
CA VAL A 42 8.59 -1.55 2.32
C VAL A 42 8.16 -3.01 2.08
N LEU A 43 8.37 -3.91 3.06
CA LEU A 43 7.85 -5.28 2.97
C LEU A 43 6.33 -5.31 3.22
N ASP A 44 5.82 -4.40 4.05
CA ASP A 44 4.42 -4.39 4.49
C ASP A 44 3.47 -3.68 3.49
N ILE A 45 3.96 -2.73 2.69
CA ILE A 45 3.17 -2.15 1.58
C ILE A 45 2.76 -3.25 0.58
N ASN A 46 3.65 -4.20 0.30
CA ASN A 46 3.32 -5.36 -0.54
C ASN A 46 2.31 -6.29 0.12
N SER A 47 2.31 -6.43 1.45
CA SER A 47 1.38 -7.32 2.16
C SER A 47 -0.06 -6.80 2.07
N LYS A 48 -0.29 -5.49 2.29
CA LYS A 48 -1.62 -4.87 2.23
C LYS A 48 -2.26 -4.99 0.84
N TYR A 49 -1.51 -4.75 -0.22
CA TYR A 49 -2.02 -4.90 -1.58
C TYR A 49 -2.21 -6.35 -1.99
N THR A 50 -1.40 -7.26 -1.45
CA THR A 50 -1.58 -8.71 -1.65
C THR A 50 -2.90 -9.17 -1.06
N ASP A 51 -3.27 -8.72 0.14
CA ASP A 51 -4.54 -9.05 0.77
C ASP A 51 -5.74 -8.64 -0.09
N ILE A 52 -5.73 -7.41 -0.62
CA ILE A 52 -6.79 -6.92 -1.51
C ILE A 52 -6.86 -7.77 -2.78
N LEU A 53 -5.72 -8.04 -3.40
CA LEU A 53 -5.65 -8.85 -4.62
C LEU A 53 -6.19 -10.25 -4.38
N LEU A 54 -5.83 -10.90 -3.26
CA LEU A 54 -6.26 -12.25 -2.94
C LEU A 54 -7.76 -12.31 -2.65
N GLU A 55 -8.28 -11.40 -1.82
CA GLU A 55 -9.70 -11.35 -1.46
C GLU A 55 -10.57 -11.03 -2.68
N MET A 56 -10.27 -9.96 -3.41
CA MET A 56 -11.04 -9.59 -4.61
C MET A 56 -10.93 -10.63 -5.72
N ARG A 57 -9.77 -11.26 -5.91
CA ARG A 57 -9.65 -12.37 -6.86
C ARG A 57 -10.54 -13.54 -6.47
N ALA A 58 -10.53 -13.94 -5.20
CA ALA A 58 -11.37 -15.04 -4.72
C ALA A 58 -12.86 -14.74 -4.95
N ASP A 59 -13.31 -13.54 -4.60
CA ASP A 59 -14.72 -13.16 -4.77
C ASP A 59 -15.12 -13.06 -6.24
N THR A 60 -14.27 -12.46 -7.09
CA THR A 60 -14.56 -12.27 -8.52
C THR A 60 -14.57 -13.56 -9.33
N LEU A 61 -13.88 -14.62 -8.86
CA LEU A 61 -14.00 -15.96 -9.45
C LEU A 61 -15.43 -16.51 -9.34
N LEU A 62 -16.11 -16.22 -8.23
CA LEU A 62 -17.49 -16.66 -7.98
C LEU A 62 -18.53 -15.67 -8.49
N THR A 63 -18.10 -14.46 -8.85
CA THR A 63 -18.98 -13.36 -9.24
C THR A 63 -19.39 -13.46 -10.70
N ALA A 64 -20.69 -13.49 -10.96
CA ALA A 64 -21.24 -13.31 -12.29
C ALA A 64 -21.40 -11.81 -12.60
N LYS A 65 -21.91 -11.01 -11.65
CA LYS A 65 -22.22 -9.59 -11.89
C LYS A 65 -21.71 -8.70 -10.75
N ALA A 66 -21.15 -7.55 -11.10
CA ALA A 66 -20.84 -6.47 -10.16
C ALA A 66 -21.88 -5.34 -10.29
N ILE A 67 -22.41 -4.88 -9.15
CA ILE A 67 -23.21 -3.66 -9.04
C ILE A 67 -22.31 -2.59 -8.44
N VAL A 68 -21.95 -1.60 -9.25
CA VAL A 68 -21.08 -0.50 -8.85
C VAL A 68 -21.92 0.68 -8.41
N GLY A 69 -21.68 1.15 -7.18
CA GLY A 69 -22.14 2.44 -6.67
C GLY A 69 -21.02 3.48 -6.70
N GLU A 70 -21.27 4.65 -6.12
CA GLU A 70 -20.30 5.75 -6.09
C GLU A 70 -19.01 5.38 -5.33
N ASN A 71 -19.16 4.82 -4.13
CA ASN A 71 -18.04 4.45 -3.24
C ASN A 71 -18.09 2.97 -2.82
N ASN A 72 -18.88 2.15 -3.53
CA ASN A 72 -19.02 0.74 -3.20
C ASN A 72 -19.20 -0.13 -4.44
N VAL A 73 -18.96 -1.42 -4.27
CA VAL A 73 -19.31 -2.43 -5.25
C VAL A 73 -19.85 -3.67 -4.54
N THR A 74 -20.98 -4.17 -5.03
CA THR A 74 -21.59 -5.43 -4.57
C THR A 74 -21.39 -6.49 -5.63
N LEU A 75 -20.89 -7.65 -5.21
CA LEU A 75 -20.60 -8.78 -6.08
C LEU A 75 -21.68 -9.86 -5.94
N LEU A 76 -22.26 -10.25 -7.07
CA LEU A 76 -23.37 -11.20 -7.17
C LEU A 76 -22.94 -12.47 -7.90
N ASN A 77 -23.37 -13.63 -7.41
CA ASN A 77 -23.24 -14.90 -8.13
C ASN A 77 -24.28 -15.01 -9.27
N ALA A 78 -24.26 -16.11 -10.02
CA ALA A 78 -25.22 -16.38 -11.09
C ALA A 78 -26.69 -16.43 -10.60
N LYS A 79 -26.90 -16.82 -9.33
CA LYS A 79 -28.22 -16.87 -8.67
C LYS A 79 -28.69 -15.52 -8.12
N LYS A 80 -27.93 -14.43 -8.36
CA LYS A 80 -28.17 -13.07 -7.86
C LYS A 80 -28.07 -12.95 -6.34
N GLU A 81 -27.33 -13.84 -5.70
CA GLU A 81 -27.03 -13.77 -4.26
C GLU A 81 -25.75 -12.95 -4.05
N ASN A 82 -25.71 -12.18 -2.96
CA ASN A 82 -24.53 -11.42 -2.58
C ASN A 82 -23.42 -12.36 -2.12
N ILE A 83 -22.25 -12.27 -2.75
CA ILE A 83 -21.04 -12.99 -2.34
C ILE A 83 -20.26 -12.12 -1.36
N ALA A 84 -19.93 -10.91 -1.82
CA ALA A 84 -19.14 -9.94 -1.09
C ALA A 84 -19.54 -8.52 -1.49
N SER A 85 -19.33 -7.57 -0.60
CA SER A 85 -19.41 -6.15 -0.92
C SER A 85 -18.17 -5.43 -0.44
N TYR A 86 -17.73 -4.44 -1.21
CA TYR A 86 -16.63 -3.57 -0.86
C TYR A 86 -17.15 -2.15 -0.76
N ALA A 87 -16.84 -1.47 0.34
CA ALA A 87 -17.27 -0.10 0.57
C ALA A 87 -16.07 0.76 1.01
N ILE A 88 -16.03 1.98 0.48
CA ILE A 88 -15.09 3.01 0.89
C ILE A 88 -15.83 3.98 1.80
N THR A 89 -15.52 3.93 3.09
CA THR A 89 -16.16 4.75 4.13
C THR A 89 -15.10 5.25 5.10
N ASP A 90 -15.13 6.53 5.44
CA ASP A 90 -14.20 7.18 6.39
C ASP A 90 -12.71 6.92 6.08
N GLY A 91 -12.36 6.93 4.78
CA GLY A 91 -11.00 6.67 4.32
C GLY A 91 -10.57 5.20 4.48
N LYS A 92 -11.50 4.27 4.66
CA LYS A 92 -11.20 2.84 4.77
C LYS A 92 -11.82 2.06 3.65
N LEU A 93 -11.15 1.01 3.19
CA LEU A 93 -11.75 -0.03 2.35
C LEU A 93 -12.20 -1.18 3.24
N ILE A 94 -13.49 -1.43 3.28
CA ILE A 94 -14.11 -2.51 4.06
C ILE A 94 -14.66 -3.55 3.09
N ARG A 95 -14.32 -4.81 3.33
CA ARG A 95 -14.93 -5.98 2.67
C ARG A 95 -15.93 -6.61 3.63
N THR A 96 -17.15 -6.84 3.16
CA THR A 96 -18.16 -7.64 3.85
C THR A 96 -18.34 -8.96 3.10
N ASP A 97 -18.05 -10.07 3.77
CA ASP A 97 -18.33 -11.42 3.29
C ASP A 97 -19.77 -11.79 3.69
N HIS A 98 -20.66 -11.95 2.71
CA HIS A 98 -22.08 -12.22 2.97
C HIS A 98 -22.35 -13.68 3.35
N SER A 99 -21.46 -14.61 2.98
CA SER A 99 -21.55 -16.01 3.38
C SER A 99 -21.22 -16.18 4.86
N LYS A 100 -20.17 -15.49 5.32
CA LYS A 100 -19.70 -15.55 6.71
C LYS A 100 -20.28 -14.46 7.62
N LYS A 101 -21.01 -13.50 7.06
CA LYS A 101 -21.51 -12.29 7.76
C LYS A 101 -20.40 -11.58 8.53
N SER A 102 -19.23 -11.46 7.93
CA SER A 102 -18.04 -10.91 8.56
C SER A 102 -17.54 -9.69 7.80
N GLU A 103 -17.06 -8.69 8.52
CA GLU A 103 -16.40 -7.51 7.96
C GLU A 103 -14.91 -7.56 8.19
N LYS A 104 -14.14 -7.19 7.17
CA LYS A 104 -12.67 -7.07 7.22
C LYS A 104 -12.27 -5.70 6.66
N ILE A 105 -11.48 -4.96 7.42
CA ILE A 105 -10.83 -3.74 6.94
C ILE A 105 -9.62 -4.16 6.12
N LEU A 106 -9.59 -3.81 4.84
CA LEU A 106 -8.48 -4.12 3.92
C LEU A 106 -7.49 -2.97 3.80
N ILE A 107 -7.96 -1.73 3.88
CA ILE A 107 -7.12 -0.53 3.98
C ILE A 107 -7.74 0.39 5.01
N ASP A 108 -6.91 1.01 5.84
CA ASP A 108 -7.31 1.91 6.92
C ASP A 108 -7.05 3.41 6.62
N LYS A 109 -6.28 3.74 5.57
CA LYS A 109 -5.89 5.11 5.19
C LYS A 109 -5.92 5.36 3.68
N LEU A 110 -7.11 5.65 3.15
CA LEU A 110 -7.35 6.06 1.77
C LEU A 110 -7.69 7.54 1.68
N LYS A 111 -7.09 8.21 0.70
CA LYS A 111 -7.52 9.54 0.25
C LYS A 111 -8.79 9.43 -0.58
N ASN A 112 -8.83 8.45 -1.48
CA ASN A 112 -9.93 8.24 -2.41
C ASN A 112 -9.89 6.80 -2.94
N GLY A 113 -11.00 6.31 -3.48
CA GLY A 113 -11.02 5.11 -4.28
C GLY A 113 -12.27 5.07 -5.16
N ALA A 114 -12.27 4.21 -6.16
CA ALA A 114 -13.38 4.07 -7.09
C ALA A 114 -13.45 2.65 -7.65
N PHE A 115 -14.67 2.24 -7.94
CA PHE A 115 -14.99 1.00 -8.63
C PHE A 115 -15.70 1.36 -9.93
N TRP A 116 -15.47 0.62 -11.01
CA TRP A 116 -16.26 0.76 -12.22
C TRP A 116 -16.22 -0.50 -13.08
N THR A 117 -17.24 -0.64 -13.91
CA THR A 117 -17.28 -1.58 -15.03
C THR A 117 -17.48 -0.78 -16.30
N ASN A 118 -16.98 -1.28 -17.43
CA ASN A 118 -17.18 -0.64 -18.73
C ASN A 118 -18.39 -1.28 -19.43
N ALA A 119 -19.24 -0.50 -20.09
CA ALA A 119 -20.36 -1.04 -20.88
C ALA A 119 -19.91 -2.04 -21.97
N ASN A 120 -18.73 -1.84 -22.53
CA ASN A 120 -18.13 -2.74 -23.53
C ASN A 120 -17.52 -4.00 -22.89
N LEU A 121 -17.19 -3.94 -21.60
CA LEU A 121 -16.59 -5.04 -20.83
C LEU A 121 -17.29 -5.16 -19.46
N PRO A 122 -18.58 -5.55 -19.44
CA PRO A 122 -19.37 -5.59 -18.21
C PRO A 122 -18.86 -6.65 -17.22
N ASN A 123 -18.07 -7.60 -17.72
CA ASN A 123 -17.45 -8.68 -16.94
C ASN A 123 -16.06 -8.32 -16.42
N LEU A 124 -15.66 -7.04 -16.48
CA LEU A 124 -14.40 -6.56 -15.97
C LEU A 124 -14.67 -5.49 -14.91
N LEU A 125 -14.36 -5.81 -13.65
CA LEU A 125 -14.40 -4.87 -12.54
C LEU A 125 -13.03 -4.21 -12.41
N THR A 126 -12.97 -2.89 -12.58
CA THR A 126 -11.77 -2.12 -12.35
C THR A 126 -11.83 -1.41 -11.00
N VAL A 127 -10.69 -1.39 -10.32
CA VAL A 127 -10.53 -0.85 -8.97
C VAL A 127 -9.37 0.12 -8.97
N ARG A 128 -9.60 1.30 -8.39
CA ARG A 128 -8.57 2.29 -8.06
C ARG A 128 -8.65 2.64 -6.60
N LEU A 129 -7.53 2.57 -5.89
CA LEU A 129 -7.41 3.03 -4.51
C LEU A 129 -6.20 3.95 -4.42
N LEU A 130 -6.43 5.16 -3.90
CA LEU A 130 -5.41 6.18 -3.70
C LEU A 130 -5.14 6.30 -2.20
N PRO A 131 -3.92 5.97 -1.74
CA PRO A 131 -3.58 6.09 -0.33
C PRO A 131 -3.60 7.54 0.15
N ALA A 132 -3.77 7.73 1.45
CA ALA A 132 -3.69 9.04 2.09
C ALA A 132 -2.24 9.57 2.12
N ASP A 133 -1.28 8.66 2.32
CA ASP A 133 0.15 8.98 2.29
C ASP A 133 0.66 9.01 0.83
N PRO A 134 1.19 10.14 0.34
CA PRO A 134 1.76 10.22 -1.00
C PRO A 134 3.03 9.38 -1.20
N ALA A 135 3.67 8.89 -0.13
CA ALA A 135 4.78 7.94 -0.22
C ALA A 135 4.31 6.49 -0.49
N GLU A 136 3.03 6.18 -0.24
CA GLU A 136 2.45 4.87 -0.55
C GLU A 136 2.09 4.76 -2.04
N ILE A 137 2.28 3.58 -2.62
CA ILE A 137 2.00 3.33 -4.03
C ILE A 137 0.49 3.21 -4.25
N PRO A 138 -0.12 3.95 -5.18
CA PRO A 138 -1.52 3.75 -5.56
C PRO A 138 -1.83 2.33 -6.07
N PHE A 139 -3.01 1.82 -5.74
CA PHE A 139 -3.48 0.52 -6.24
C PHE A 139 -4.41 0.68 -7.43
N PHE A 140 -4.04 0.06 -8.54
CA PHE A 140 -4.83 0.04 -9.76
C PHE A 140 -4.83 -1.37 -10.33
N THR A 141 -5.99 -1.99 -10.45
CA THR A 141 -6.10 -3.33 -11.03
C THR A 141 -7.48 -3.57 -11.62
N SER A 142 -7.62 -4.65 -12.39
CA SER A 142 -8.90 -5.11 -12.91
C SER A 142 -9.06 -6.62 -12.69
N PHE A 143 -10.29 -7.01 -12.36
CA PHE A 143 -10.67 -8.39 -12.10
C PHE A 143 -11.74 -8.84 -13.09
N ALA A 144 -11.49 -9.96 -13.76
CA ALA A 144 -12.50 -10.60 -14.60
C ALA A 144 -13.53 -11.32 -13.72
N LEU A 145 -14.80 -11.07 -13.96
CA LEU A 145 -15.93 -11.75 -13.32
C LEU A 145 -16.14 -13.12 -13.99
N ARG A 146 -16.00 -14.22 -13.24
CA ARG A 146 -15.98 -15.59 -13.81
C ARG A 146 -17.09 -16.52 -13.29
N GLY A 147 -17.97 -16.02 -12.44
CA GLY A 147 -19.01 -16.79 -11.76
C GLY A 147 -20.16 -17.31 -12.62
N TYR A 148 -20.16 -17.03 -13.93
CA TYR A 148 -21.21 -17.48 -14.86
C TYR A 148 -21.27 -19.01 -15.06
N LYS A 149 -20.21 -19.75 -14.72
CA LYS A 149 -20.12 -21.21 -14.90
C LYS A 149 -20.47 -22.03 -13.66
N HIS A 150 -20.77 -21.37 -12.53
CA HIS A 150 -21.16 -22.03 -11.29
C HIS A 150 -22.70 -22.01 -11.17
N GLU A 151 -23.37 -22.78 -12.04
CA GLU A 151 -24.81 -23.12 -11.90
C GLU A 151 -24.98 -24.46 -11.18
#